data_AF-A0A7J4ENI8-F1
#
_entry.id   AF-A0A7J4ENI8-F1
#
_cell.length_a   1.000
_cell.length_b   1.000
_cell.length_c   1.000
_cell.angle_alpha   90.00
_cell.angle_beta   90.00
_cell.angle_gamma   90.00
#
_symmetry.space_group_name_H-M   'P 1'
#
loop_
_entity.id
_entity.type
_entity.pdbx_description
1 polymer ?
#
loop_
_entity_poly.entity_id
_entity_poly.type
_entity_poly.pdbx_seq_one_letter_code
_entity_poly.pdbx_strand_id
1 'polypeptide(L)' 'MDNVRIADVTNEDYLSAIELMDETKLDPNDSLAVQVMRKEEIEEIYSFDKGFDRIRGIRRIT' A
#
# COMPACT_ATOMS: atom_id res chain seq x y z
N MET A 1 10.44 20.89 0.87
CA MET A 1 9.83 19.65 0.32
C MET A 1 8.44 19.61 0.91
N ASP A 2 7.61 20.59 0.56
CA ASP A 2 6.43 20.92 1.38
C ASP A 2 5.15 20.36 0.75
N ASN A 3 5.28 19.76 -0.44
CA ASN A 3 4.21 19.18 -1.24
C ASN A 3 4.22 17.63 -1.19
N VAL A 4 5.13 17.02 -0.44
CA VAL A 4 5.24 15.58 -0.27
C VAL A 4 5.43 15.27 1.20
N ARG A 5 4.57 14.42 1.76
CA ARG A 5 4.75 13.84 3.08
C ARG A 5 5.38 12.47 2.94
N ILE A 6 6.50 12.25 3.60
CA ILE A 6 7.12 10.92 3.72
C ILE A 6 6.46 10.24 4.93
N ALA A 7 5.84 9.09 4.71
CA ALA A 7 5.30 8.27 5.77
C ALA A 7 6.41 7.37 6.33
N ASP A 8 6.61 7.42 7.65
CA ASP A 8 7.48 6.47 8.35
C ASP A 8 6.78 5.10 8.46
N VAL A 9 7.58 4.04 8.49
CA VAL A 9 7.11 2.66 8.66
C VAL A 9 7.85 1.98 9.80
N THR A 10 7.13 1.14 10.54
CA THR A 10 7.66 0.35 11.65
C THR A 10 7.84 -1.11 11.26
N ASN A 11 8.54 -1.88 12.10
CA ASN A 11 8.61 -3.34 11.94
C ASN A 11 7.22 -3.99 12.05
N GLU A 12 6.34 -3.42 12.88
CA GLU A 12 4.95 -3.90 13.04
C GLU A 12 4.14 -3.67 11.76
N ASP A 13 4.35 -2.54 11.06
CA ASP A 13 3.70 -2.30 9.77
C ASP A 13 4.13 -3.37 8.73
N TYR A 14 5.40 -3.76 8.73
CA TYR A 14 5.90 -4.83 7.86
C TYR A 14 5.37 -6.22 8.26
N LEU A 15 5.22 -6.51 9.55
CA LEU A 15 4.65 -7.79 10.00
C LEU A 15 3.21 -7.95 9.53
N SER A 16 2.37 -6.93 9.68
CA SER A 16 1.01 -6.94 9.17
C SER A 16 0.95 -6.94 7.63
N ALA A 17 1.93 -6.33 6.95
CA ALA A 17 2.02 -6.41 5.49
C ALA A 17 2.25 -7.85 5.01
N ILE A 18 3.05 -8.64 5.75
CA ILE A 18 3.27 -10.06 5.46
C ILE A 18 1.97 -10.85 5.57
N GLU A 19 1.14 -10.58 6.57
CA GLU A 19 -0.18 -11.21 6.72
C GLU A 19 -1.08 -10.90 5.51
N LEU A 20 -1.01 -9.66 4.99
CA LEU A 20 -1.79 -9.20 3.84
C LEU A 20 -1.35 -9.83 2.51
N MET A 21 -0.12 -10.32 2.40
CA MET A 21 0.39 -10.98 1.18
C MET A 21 -0.46 -12.20 0.82
N ASP A 22 -0.96 -12.94 1.81
CA ASP A 22 -1.78 -14.13 1.55
C ASP A 22 -3.14 -13.79 0.95
N GLU A 23 -3.74 -12.67 1.34
CA GLU A 23 -5.02 -12.19 0.83
C GLU A 23 -4.89 -11.55 -0.55
N THR A 24 -3.83 -10.76 -0.74
CA THR A 24 -3.68 -9.88 -1.92
C THR A 24 -2.80 -10.47 -3.00
N LYS A 25 -1.97 -11.46 -2.67
CA LYS A 25 -0.91 -12.03 -3.53
C LYS A 25 0.07 -10.99 -4.06
N LEU A 26 0.21 -9.86 -3.35
CA LEU A 26 1.21 -8.84 -3.61
C LEU A 26 2.54 -9.23 -2.97
N ASP A 27 3.62 -8.57 -3.40
CA ASP A 27 4.90 -8.68 -2.71
C ASP A 27 4.87 -7.89 -1.36
N PRO A 28 5.90 -8.04 -0.51
CA PRO A 28 5.92 -7.39 0.80
C PRO A 28 5.80 -5.86 0.75
N ASN A 29 6.42 -5.20 -0.24
CA ASN A 29 6.43 -3.74 -0.32
C ASN A 29 5.11 -3.20 -0.84
N ASP A 30 4.53 -3.87 -1.84
CA ASP A 30 3.19 -3.54 -2.32
C ASP A 30 2.14 -3.76 -1.24
N SER A 31 2.27 -4.84 -0.45
CA SER A 31 1.40 -5.11 0.69
C SER A 31 1.54 -4.03 1.78
N LEU A 32 2.78 -3.58 2.06
CA LEU A 32 3.03 -2.47 2.97
C LEU A 32 2.39 -1.17 2.46
N ALA A 33 2.48 -0.88 1.17
CA ALA A 33 1.84 0.29 0.58
C ALA A 33 0.32 0.26 0.79
N VAL A 34 -0.34 -0.89 0.55
CA VAL A 34 -1.77 -1.07 0.82
C VAL A 34 -2.10 -0.84 2.30
N GLN A 35 -1.26 -1.34 3.21
CA GLN A 35 -1.48 -1.15 4.64
C GLN A 35 -1.34 0.31 5.07
N VAL A 36 -0.30 1.00 4.61
CA VAL A 36 -0.11 2.44 4.87
C VAL A 36 -1.29 3.24 4.31
N MET A 37 -1.73 2.93 3.08
CA MET A 37 -2.91 3.55 2.47
C MET A 37 -4.17 3.36 3.32
N ARG A 38 -4.42 2.15 3.83
CA ARG A 38 -5.58 1.88 4.71
C ARG A 38 -5.51 2.66 6.03
N LYS A 39 -4.33 2.73 6.66
CA LYS A 39 -4.09 3.45 7.91
C LYS A 39 -4.30 4.96 7.77
N GLU A 40 -3.94 5.50 6.60
CA GLU A 40 -3.98 6.92 6.29
C GLU A 40 -5.25 7.32 5.50
N GLU A 41 -6.20 6.40 5.33
CA GLU A 41 -7.45 6.59 4.58
C GLU A 41 -7.25 7.10 3.14
N ILE A 42 -6.20 6.60 2.47
CA ILE A 42 -5.86 6.93 1.08
C ILE A 42 -6.41 5.84 0.17
N GLU A 43 -7.21 6.23 -0.81
CA GLU A 43 -7.83 5.29 -1.77
C GLU A 43 -7.18 5.31 -3.16
N GLU A 44 -6.25 6.22 -3.43
CA GLU A 44 -5.66 6.40 -4.76
C GLU A 44 -4.14 6.21 -4.72
N ILE A 45 -3.63 5.39 -5.65
CA ILE A 45 -2.19 5.12 -5.78
C ILE A 45 -1.69 5.46 -7.18
N TYR A 46 -0.63 6.26 -7.24
CA TYR A 46 0.12 6.48 -8.47
C TYR A 46 1.23 5.43 -8.59
N SER A 47 1.00 4.39 -9.40
CA SER A 47 1.96 3.31 -9.60
C SER A 47 1.75 2.60 -10.94
N PHE A 48 2.83 2.33 -11.68
CA PHE A 48 2.74 1.57 -12.93
C PHE A 48 2.47 0.07 -12.73
N ASP A 49 2.49 -0.42 -11.48
CA ASP A 49 2.21 -1.82 -11.17
C ASP A 49 0.70 -2.12 -11.21
N LYS A 50 0.29 -2.96 -12.16
CA LYS A 50 -1.11 -3.40 -12.29
C LYS A 50 -1.57 -4.32 -11.16
N GLY A 51 -0.65 -4.79 -10.30
CA GLY A 51 -0.94 -5.56 -9.11
C GLY A 51 -1.92 -4.86 -8.17
N PHE A 52 -1.95 -3.53 -8.15
CA PHE A 52 -2.90 -2.76 -7.33
C PHE A 52 -4.33 -2.75 -7.88
N ASP A 53 -4.55 -3.04 -9.17
CA ASP A 53 -5.89 -2.97 -9.80
C ASP A 53 -6.90 -3.98 -9.21
N ARG A 54 -6.40 -5.04 -8.55
CA ARG A 54 -7.23 -6.06 -7.89
C ARG A 54 -7.48 -5.78 -6.41
N ILE A 55 -6.93 -4.69 -5.86
CA ILE A 55 -7.03 -4.40 -4.43
C ILE A 55 -8.29 -3.60 -4.14
N ARG A 56 -9.22 -4.21 -3.40
CA ARG A 56 -10.47 -3.57 -3.03
C ARG A 56 -10.22 -2.29 -2.21
N GLY A 57 -10.87 -1.21 -2.61
CA GLY A 57 -10.75 0.10 -1.95
C GLY A 57 -9.55 0.92 -2.40
N ILE A 58 -8.75 0.41 -3.35
CA ILE A 58 -7.63 1.14 -3.95
C ILE A 58 -7.89 1.30 -5.45
N ARG A 59 -7.68 2.53 -5.94
CA ARG A 59 -7.77 2.91 -7.35
C ARG A 59 -6.38 3.36 -7.82
N ARG A 60 -5.85 2.69 -8.83
CA ARG A 60 -4.60 3.08 -9.48
C ARG A 60 -4.86 4.18 -10.51
N ILE A 61 -4.09 5.27 -10.47
CA ILE A 61 -4.35 6.50 -11.25
C ILE A 61 -3.30 6.80 -12.33
N THR A 62 -2.65 5.78 -12.89
CA THR A 62 -1.63 5.92 -13.95
C THR A 62 -2.15 6.08 -15.35
#